data_AF-A0A950W2S8-F1
#
_entry.id   AF-A0A950W2S8-F1
#
_cell.length_a   1.000
_cell.length_b   1.000
_cell.length_c   1.000
_cell.angle_alpha   90.00
_cell.angle_beta   90.00
_cell.angle_gamma   90.00
#
_symmetry.space_group_name_H-M   'P 1'
#
loop_
_entity.id
_entity.type
_entity.pdbx_description
1 polymer ?
#
loop_
_entity_poly.entity_id
_entity_poly.type
_entity_poly.pdbx_seq_one_letter_code
_entity_poly.pdbx_strand_id
1 'polypeptide(L)'
;MSETTEYTPPKVWTWSKPSGGRFENINRPIAGAIHQKELPVGRHPLQLYSLGTPNGVKVTIMLEELLARGHKGAEYDAWLIRIGEGDQFGSGFVAINPNSKIPALVDRSGPKPIRIFETGAILMHLAEKFGEFLPTEPAARAECLSWLFWQMGSTPYIGGGFGHFYAYAPVKIEYAIDRFAMETKRLLDVLDRRLAESQYVAGPAYTIADIAIFPWYGGLAKFNQYGAAEFLAVHEYKNVQRWADMLYERPAVRRGRMVNRLSGDPSEQLHERHDASDFDTKTQDKLAAAD
;
A
#
# COMPACT_ATOMS: atom_id res chain seq x y z
N MET A 1 -3.86 -44.97 6.55
CA MET A 1 -4.86 -43.88 6.41
C MET A 1 -4.83 -43.09 7.70
N SER A 2 -4.25 -41.89 7.69
CA SER A 2 -4.31 -41.01 8.87
C SER A 2 -5.69 -40.38 8.89
N GLU A 3 -6.52 -40.76 9.85
CA GLU A 3 -7.82 -40.11 10.10
C GLU A 3 -7.57 -38.64 10.44
N THR A 4 -7.80 -37.75 9.48
CA THR A 4 -7.93 -36.32 9.77
C THR A 4 -9.33 -36.11 10.33
N THR A 5 -9.44 -36.02 11.65
CA THR A 5 -10.68 -35.58 12.31
C THR A 5 -11.01 -34.16 11.84
N GLU A 6 -12.23 -33.97 11.31
CA GLU A 6 -12.74 -32.68 10.88
C GLU A 6 -12.75 -31.67 12.05
N TYR A 7 -12.28 -30.46 11.80
CA TYR A 7 -12.27 -29.40 12.82
C TYR A 7 -13.69 -28.87 13.05
N THR A 8 -14.15 -28.93 14.30
CA THR A 8 -15.41 -28.29 14.73
C THR A 8 -15.10 -26.98 15.46
N PRO A 9 -15.50 -25.81 14.94
CA PRO A 9 -15.34 -24.55 15.65
C PRO A 9 -16.05 -24.55 17.02
N PRO A 10 -15.46 -23.96 18.07
CA PRO A 10 -16.12 -23.84 19.36
C PRO A 10 -17.31 -22.87 19.28
N LYS A 11 -18.27 -22.99 20.21
CA LYS A 11 -19.41 -22.07 20.32
C LYS A 11 -18.98 -20.61 20.51
N VAL A 12 -17.90 -20.40 21.25
CA VAL A 12 -17.28 -19.10 21.47
C VAL A 12 -15.81 -19.23 21.12
N TRP A 13 -15.33 -18.38 20.20
CA TRP A 13 -13.92 -18.35 19.84
C TRP A 13 -13.08 -17.79 20.98
N THR A 14 -11.93 -18.41 21.23
CA THR A 14 -10.94 -17.96 22.21
C THR A 14 -9.57 -17.91 21.56
N TRP A 15 -8.76 -16.92 21.92
CA TRP A 15 -7.36 -16.84 21.48
C TRP A 15 -6.49 -17.79 22.31
N SER A 16 -6.59 -19.09 22.03
CA SER A 16 -5.91 -20.16 22.78
C SER A 16 -4.61 -20.62 22.13
N LYS A 17 -4.38 -20.27 20.87
CA LYS A 17 -3.16 -20.53 20.12
C LYS A 17 -2.73 -19.27 19.39
N PRO A 18 -1.42 -19.02 19.27
CA PRO A 18 -0.93 -18.03 18.32
C PRO A 18 -1.41 -18.38 16.90
N SER A 19 -1.60 -17.38 16.04
CA SER A 19 -2.09 -17.62 14.67
C SER A 19 -1.14 -18.46 13.81
N GLY A 20 0.13 -18.59 14.22
CA GLY A 20 1.19 -19.13 13.40
C GLY A 20 1.62 -18.16 12.29
N GLY A 21 2.79 -18.43 11.70
CA GLY A 21 3.28 -17.76 10.50
C GLY A 21 3.97 -16.41 10.74
N ARG A 22 4.23 -15.68 9.64
CA ARG A 22 5.12 -14.50 9.63
C ARG A 22 4.69 -13.34 10.55
N PHE A 23 3.40 -13.22 10.88
CA PHE A 23 2.83 -12.08 11.61
C PHE A 23 2.27 -12.45 13.00
N GLU A 24 2.63 -13.62 13.52
CA GLU A 24 2.14 -14.13 14.80
C GLU A 24 2.43 -13.18 15.98
N ASN A 25 3.59 -12.53 15.99
CA ASN A 25 4.03 -11.63 17.05
C ASN A 25 3.24 -10.30 17.13
N ILE A 26 2.46 -9.97 16.10
CA ILE A 26 1.74 -8.69 16.01
C ILE A 26 0.21 -8.84 15.90
N ASN A 27 -0.29 -9.96 15.39
CA ASN A 27 -1.73 -10.20 15.24
C ASN A 27 -2.41 -10.49 16.58
N ARG A 28 -3.45 -9.71 16.92
CA ARG A 28 -4.14 -9.79 18.21
C ARG A 28 -5.65 -9.57 18.05
N PRO A 29 -6.48 -10.12 18.95
CA PRO A 29 -7.93 -9.92 18.95
C PRO A 29 -8.37 -8.59 19.58
N ILE A 30 -7.43 -7.78 20.07
CA ILE A 30 -7.68 -6.49 20.72
C ILE A 30 -6.88 -5.39 20.02
N ALA A 31 -7.46 -4.19 19.99
CA ALA A 31 -6.82 -2.98 19.47
C ALA A 31 -6.12 -2.19 20.60
N GLY A 32 -5.53 -1.06 20.25
CA GLY A 32 -4.95 -0.11 21.19
C GLY A 32 -3.43 -0.20 21.35
N ALA A 33 -2.89 0.80 22.03
CA ALA A 33 -1.46 0.94 22.23
C ALA A 33 -0.93 -0.09 23.24
N ILE A 34 0.30 -0.55 23.02
CA ILE A 34 0.98 -1.50 23.93
C ILE A 34 2.26 -0.94 24.54
N HIS A 35 2.73 0.19 24.03
CA HIS A 35 3.88 0.89 24.57
C HIS A 35 3.72 2.39 24.35
N GLN A 36 4.31 3.19 25.23
CA GLN A 36 4.36 4.64 25.08
C GLN A 36 5.49 4.99 24.11
N LYS A 37 5.16 5.66 23.01
CA LYS A 37 6.12 6.13 22.00
C LYS A 37 5.50 7.28 21.24
N GLU A 38 6.08 8.47 21.41
CA GLU A 38 5.73 9.64 20.64
C GLU A 38 6.23 9.50 19.20
N LEU A 39 5.50 10.09 18.26
CA LEU A 39 5.89 10.11 16.86
C LEU A 39 6.85 11.28 16.58
N PRO A 40 7.93 11.07 15.80
CA PRO A 40 8.79 12.18 15.37
C PRO A 40 8.01 13.15 14.47
N VAL A 41 8.38 14.42 14.50
CA VAL A 41 7.79 15.48 13.67
C VAL A 41 8.91 16.28 13.03
N GLY A 42 8.97 16.27 11.71
CA GLY A 42 9.95 17.01 10.93
C GLY A 42 9.45 18.41 10.55
N ARG A 43 10.17 19.04 9.62
CA ARG A 43 9.94 20.45 9.22
C ARG A 43 8.83 20.61 8.19
N HIS A 44 8.44 19.55 7.49
CA HIS A 44 7.56 19.63 6.35
C HIS A 44 6.07 19.65 6.75
N PRO A 45 5.19 20.25 5.93
CA PRO A 45 3.77 20.38 6.26
C PRO A 45 3.07 19.02 6.37
N LEU A 46 3.52 17.99 5.66
CA LEU A 46 2.89 16.67 5.68
C LEU A 46 3.78 15.68 6.40
N GLN A 47 3.29 15.09 7.49
CA GLN A 47 4.00 14.07 8.26
C GLN A 47 3.38 12.71 7.95
N LEU A 48 4.10 11.86 7.22
CA LEU A 48 3.70 10.51 6.86
C LEU A 48 4.39 9.49 7.76
N TYR A 49 3.63 8.57 8.32
CA TYR A 49 4.12 7.45 9.12
C TYR A 49 3.74 6.16 8.40
N SER A 50 4.72 5.49 7.80
CA SER A 50 4.46 4.49 6.77
C SER A 50 5.53 3.41 6.66
N LEU A 51 5.28 2.47 5.77
CA LEU A 51 6.20 1.44 5.32
C LEU A 51 5.96 1.24 3.82
N GLY A 52 7.03 0.98 3.05
CA GLY A 52 7.05 0.78 1.59
C GLY A 52 6.36 -0.50 1.09
N THR A 53 5.26 -0.89 1.74
CA THR A 53 4.27 -1.85 1.25
C THR A 53 3.43 -1.22 0.14
N PRO A 54 2.66 -2.01 -0.63
CA PRO A 54 1.73 -1.46 -1.63
C PRO A 54 0.83 -0.35 -1.10
N ASN A 55 0.38 -0.40 0.16
CA ASN A 55 -0.45 0.66 0.75
C ASN A 55 0.32 1.94 1.03
N GLY A 56 1.54 1.85 1.58
CA GLY A 56 2.38 3.04 1.81
C GLY A 56 2.80 3.70 0.51
N VAL A 57 3.15 2.89 -0.50
CA VAL A 57 3.58 3.34 -1.83
C VAL A 57 2.51 4.20 -2.53
N LYS A 58 1.21 3.93 -2.32
CA LYS A 58 0.14 4.79 -2.89
C LYS A 58 0.32 6.26 -2.49
N VAL A 59 0.60 6.48 -1.21
CA VAL A 59 0.69 7.82 -0.64
C VAL A 59 1.98 8.51 -1.05
N THR A 60 3.11 7.80 -1.06
CA THR A 60 4.39 8.37 -1.49
C THR A 60 4.40 8.67 -2.99
N ILE A 61 3.76 7.84 -3.82
CA ILE A 61 3.53 8.17 -5.24
C ILE A 61 2.70 9.45 -5.36
N MET A 62 1.57 9.56 -4.64
CA MET A 62 0.74 10.78 -4.70
C MET A 62 1.52 12.04 -4.32
N LEU A 63 2.32 11.98 -3.25
CA LEU A 63 3.14 13.10 -2.80
C LEU A 63 4.20 13.47 -3.83
N GLU A 64 4.91 12.49 -4.40
CA GLU A 64 5.89 12.72 -5.47
C GLU A 64 5.27 13.24 -6.77
N GLU A 65 4.05 12.82 -7.11
CA GLU A 65 3.29 13.32 -8.26
C GLU A 65 2.88 14.79 -8.06
N LEU A 66 2.43 15.15 -6.85
CA LEU A 66 2.13 16.54 -6.50
C LEU A 66 3.38 17.43 -6.55
N LEU A 67 4.50 16.95 -6.00
CA LEU A 67 5.78 17.65 -6.07
C LEU A 67 6.26 17.83 -7.52
N ALA A 68 6.10 16.81 -8.37
CA ALA A 68 6.41 16.90 -9.79
C ALA A 68 5.55 17.94 -10.53
N ARG A 69 4.34 18.22 -10.04
CA ARG A 69 3.47 19.31 -10.55
C ARG A 69 3.76 20.67 -9.92
N GLY A 70 4.79 20.79 -9.09
CA GLY A 70 5.23 22.05 -8.49
C GLY A 70 4.51 22.44 -7.20
N HIS A 71 3.69 21.55 -6.62
CA HIS A 71 2.99 21.80 -5.37
C HIS A 71 3.93 21.71 -4.17
N LYS A 72 4.66 22.79 -3.86
CA LYS A 72 5.59 22.86 -2.71
C LYS A 72 4.92 22.54 -1.37
N GLY A 73 3.61 22.77 -1.23
CA GLY A 73 2.85 22.39 -0.03
C GLY A 73 2.71 20.87 0.17
N ALA A 74 3.07 20.06 -0.82
CA ALA A 74 3.10 18.60 -0.74
C ALA A 74 4.44 18.05 -0.21
N GLU A 75 5.39 18.92 0.16
CA GLU A 75 6.61 18.51 0.85
C GLU A 75 6.27 17.72 2.13
N TYR A 76 7.02 16.64 2.38
CA TYR A 76 6.67 15.67 3.40
C TYR A 76 7.87 15.05 4.11
N ASP A 77 7.68 14.71 5.38
CA ASP A 77 8.56 13.79 6.10
C ASP A 77 7.90 12.41 6.13
N ALA A 78 8.57 11.39 5.58
CA ALA A 78 8.09 10.01 5.60
C ALA A 78 8.90 9.17 6.60
N TRP A 79 8.35 9.06 7.80
CA TRP A 79 8.90 8.29 8.91
C TRP A 79 8.60 6.81 8.78
N LEU A 80 9.61 5.99 9.02
CA LEU A 80 9.51 4.54 8.92
C LEU A 80 8.80 3.95 10.13
N ILE A 81 7.80 3.11 9.86
CA ILE A 81 7.05 2.33 10.85
C ILE A 81 7.27 0.85 10.55
N ARG A 82 8.08 0.18 11.36
CA ARG A 82 8.43 -1.24 11.18
C ARG A 82 7.29 -2.12 11.70
N ILE A 83 6.35 -2.43 10.81
CA ILE A 83 5.13 -3.17 11.21
C ILE A 83 5.40 -4.55 11.82
N GLY A 84 6.52 -5.19 11.46
CA GLY A 84 6.95 -6.47 12.01
C GLY A 84 7.50 -6.39 13.44
N GLU A 85 7.88 -5.19 13.89
CA GLU A 85 8.37 -4.90 15.23
C GLU A 85 7.29 -4.30 16.14
N GLY A 86 6.10 -4.04 15.59
CA GLY A 86 4.96 -3.55 16.37
C GLY A 86 4.92 -2.03 16.56
N ASP A 87 5.70 -1.24 15.81
CA ASP A 87 5.71 0.23 15.88
C ASP A 87 4.32 0.86 15.73
N GLN A 88 3.44 0.24 14.94
CA GLN A 88 2.05 0.65 14.74
C GLN A 88 1.19 0.60 16.01
N PHE A 89 1.67 -0.01 17.09
CA PHE A 89 1.00 -0.08 18.38
C PHE A 89 1.59 0.88 19.43
N GLY A 90 2.48 1.80 19.03
CA GLY A 90 2.92 2.89 19.89
C GLY A 90 1.80 3.91 20.12
N SER A 91 1.77 4.51 21.31
CA SER A 91 0.72 5.48 21.69
C SER A 91 0.54 6.62 20.68
N GLY A 92 1.62 7.19 20.16
CA GLY A 92 1.57 8.22 19.12
C GLY A 92 0.99 7.73 17.79
N PHE A 93 1.32 6.50 17.36
CA PHE A 93 0.75 5.93 16.13
C PHE A 93 -0.75 5.64 16.29
N VAL A 94 -1.16 5.05 17.41
CA VAL A 94 -2.57 4.78 17.71
C VAL A 94 -3.37 6.09 17.81
N ALA A 95 -2.76 7.17 18.30
CA ALA A 95 -3.38 8.49 18.35
C ALA A 95 -3.66 9.08 16.96
N ILE A 96 -2.91 8.71 15.92
CA ILE A 96 -3.18 9.17 14.54
C ILE A 96 -3.98 8.15 13.72
N ASN A 97 -3.87 6.86 14.04
CA ASN A 97 -4.68 5.80 13.46
C ASN A 97 -5.06 4.74 14.52
N PRO A 98 -6.30 4.76 15.05
CA PRO A 98 -6.74 3.78 16.04
C PRO A 98 -6.79 2.34 15.48
N ASN A 99 -6.81 2.17 14.14
CA ASN A 99 -6.74 0.86 13.47
C ASN A 99 -5.33 0.25 13.47
N SER A 100 -4.30 1.01 13.90
CA SER A 100 -2.90 0.54 13.95
C SER A 100 -2.41 -0.03 12.62
N LYS A 101 -2.71 0.64 11.49
CA LYS A 101 -2.21 0.27 10.17
C LYS A 101 -1.54 1.45 9.48
N ILE A 102 -0.45 1.17 8.77
CA ILE A 102 0.15 2.13 7.84
C ILE A 102 -0.62 2.16 6.51
N PRO A 103 -0.48 3.25 5.74
CA PRO A 103 0.02 4.56 6.14
C PRO A 103 -0.98 5.35 7.01
N ALA A 104 -0.43 6.27 7.80
CA ALA A 104 -1.17 7.33 8.46
C ALA A 104 -0.45 8.67 8.23
N LEU A 105 -1.21 9.74 8.00
CA LEU A 105 -0.69 11.07 7.67
C LEU A 105 -1.23 12.11 8.66
N VAL A 106 -0.40 13.08 9.01
CA VAL A 106 -0.82 14.28 9.74
C VAL A 106 -0.50 15.50 8.87
N ASP A 107 -1.55 16.18 8.41
CA ASP A 107 -1.44 17.46 7.70
C ASP A 107 -1.27 18.59 8.73
N ARG A 108 -0.08 19.17 8.76
CA ARG A 108 0.34 20.28 9.64
C ARG A 108 0.45 21.61 8.88
N SER A 109 -0.10 21.72 7.67
CA SER A 109 -0.05 22.96 6.88
C SER A 109 -0.95 24.08 7.42
N GLY A 110 -1.96 23.72 8.23
CA GLY A 110 -2.89 24.66 8.86
C GLY A 110 -2.57 24.92 10.34
N PRO A 111 -3.33 25.82 11.00
CA PRO A 111 -3.11 26.18 12.41
C PRO A 111 -3.39 25.03 13.39
N LYS A 112 -4.16 24.02 12.96
CA LYS A 112 -4.44 22.80 13.72
C LYS A 112 -4.11 21.58 12.86
N PRO A 113 -3.28 20.64 13.35
CA PRO A 113 -2.99 19.41 12.63
C PRO A 113 -4.24 18.57 12.37
N ILE A 114 -4.33 17.99 11.18
CA ILE A 114 -5.41 17.07 10.78
C ILE A 114 -4.82 15.68 10.60
N ARG A 115 -5.28 14.69 11.38
CA ARG A 115 -4.92 13.28 11.15
C ARG A 115 -5.80 12.67 10.05
N ILE A 116 -5.19 11.93 9.14
CA ILE A 116 -5.87 11.17 8.08
C ILE A 116 -5.26 9.76 8.05
N PHE A 117 -6.10 8.74 8.11
CA PHE A 117 -5.70 7.34 8.01
C PHE A 117 -6.61 6.62 7.00
N GLU A 118 -6.18 5.45 6.54
CA GLU A 118 -6.65 4.76 5.32
C GLU A 118 -6.16 5.40 4.02
N THR A 119 -5.57 4.57 3.15
CA THR A 119 -4.93 5.05 1.91
C THR A 119 -5.89 5.81 1.00
N GLY A 120 -7.13 5.33 0.83
CA GLY A 120 -8.14 6.02 0.01
C GLY A 120 -8.47 7.42 0.55
N ALA A 121 -8.60 7.56 1.87
CA ALA A 121 -8.87 8.85 2.49
C ALA A 121 -7.69 9.82 2.36
N ILE A 122 -6.45 9.32 2.51
CA ILE A 122 -5.24 10.14 2.31
C ILE A 122 -5.14 10.61 0.85
N LEU A 123 -5.37 9.72 -0.12
CA LEU A 123 -5.35 10.08 -1.55
C LEU A 123 -6.41 11.12 -1.88
N MET A 124 -7.64 10.96 -1.39
CA MET A 124 -8.71 11.94 -1.58
C MET A 124 -8.39 13.29 -0.93
N HIS A 125 -7.92 13.30 0.32
CA HIS A 125 -7.52 14.53 1.02
C HIS A 125 -6.47 15.30 0.23
N LEU A 126 -5.42 14.62 -0.23
CA LEU A 126 -4.36 15.25 -1.02
C LEU A 126 -4.87 15.74 -2.38
N ALA A 127 -5.70 14.94 -3.07
CA ALA A 127 -6.27 15.32 -4.35
C ALA A 127 -7.14 16.58 -4.25
N GLU A 128 -8.00 16.65 -3.24
CA GLU A 128 -8.88 17.80 -3.00
C GLU A 128 -8.11 19.03 -2.52
N LYS A 129 -7.11 18.84 -1.64
CA LYS A 129 -6.27 19.91 -1.12
C LYS A 129 -5.52 20.66 -2.22
N PHE A 130 -5.00 19.93 -3.21
CA PHE A 130 -4.18 20.49 -4.28
C PHE A 130 -4.94 20.66 -5.60
N GLY A 131 -6.18 20.16 -5.71
CA GLY A 131 -6.97 20.22 -6.94
C GLY A 131 -6.42 19.35 -8.07
N GLU A 132 -5.83 18.20 -7.73
CA GLU A 132 -5.10 17.34 -8.67
C GLU A 132 -5.56 15.89 -8.63
N PHE A 133 -5.43 15.18 -9.76
CA PHE A 133 -5.65 13.73 -9.89
C PHE A 133 -7.05 13.20 -9.51
N LEU A 134 -8.01 14.08 -9.24
CA LEU A 134 -9.41 13.73 -9.00
C LEU A 134 -10.31 14.68 -9.79
N PRO A 135 -11.06 14.18 -10.79
CA PRO A 135 -11.95 15.03 -11.58
C PRO A 135 -12.99 15.77 -10.72
N THR A 136 -13.39 16.95 -11.19
CA THR A 136 -14.48 17.75 -10.61
C THR A 136 -15.79 17.61 -11.38
N GLU A 137 -15.73 17.24 -12.65
CA GLU A 137 -16.91 16.93 -13.46
C GLU A 137 -17.65 15.72 -12.84
N PRO A 138 -18.97 15.80 -12.61
CA PRO A 138 -19.71 14.79 -11.84
C PRO A 138 -19.54 13.34 -12.33
N ALA A 139 -19.64 13.08 -13.64
CA ALA A 139 -19.58 11.72 -14.17
C ALA A 139 -18.17 11.14 -14.07
N ALA A 140 -17.15 11.89 -14.46
CA ALA A 140 -15.74 11.48 -14.35
C ALA A 140 -15.31 11.31 -12.89
N ARG A 141 -15.81 12.15 -11.98
CA ARG A 141 -15.57 12.00 -10.54
C ARG A 141 -16.19 10.72 -10.00
N ALA A 142 -17.44 10.42 -10.38
CA ALA A 142 -18.12 9.20 -9.96
C ALA A 142 -17.39 7.94 -10.45
N GLU A 143 -16.89 7.94 -11.69
CA GLU A 143 -16.10 6.84 -12.25
C GLU A 143 -14.77 6.67 -11.49
N CYS A 144 -14.05 7.77 -11.25
CA CYS A 144 -12.79 7.73 -10.49
C CYS A 144 -12.99 7.17 -9.08
N LEU A 145 -14.02 7.64 -8.37
CA LEU A 145 -14.33 7.15 -7.03
C LEU A 145 -14.76 5.69 -7.05
N SER A 146 -15.52 5.25 -8.06
CA SER A 146 -15.92 3.84 -8.20
C SER A 146 -14.69 2.92 -8.28
N TRP A 147 -13.68 3.27 -9.08
CA TRP A 147 -12.44 2.50 -9.16
C TRP A 147 -11.56 2.60 -7.90
N LEU A 148 -11.51 3.76 -7.26
CA LEU A 148 -10.80 3.93 -5.99
C LEU A 148 -11.41 3.03 -4.90
N PHE A 149 -12.73 3.04 -4.75
CA PHE A 149 -13.42 2.21 -3.75
C PHE A 149 -13.42 0.73 -4.13
N TRP A 150 -13.49 0.39 -5.42
CA TRP A 150 -13.24 -0.99 -5.88
C TRP A 150 -11.87 -1.48 -5.40
N GLN A 151 -10.82 -0.67 -5.53
CA GLN A 151 -9.48 -1.02 -5.07
C GLN A 151 -9.45 -1.23 -3.54
N MET A 152 -10.04 -0.30 -2.77
CA MET A 152 -10.12 -0.42 -1.31
C MET A 152 -10.81 -1.71 -0.88
N GLY A 153 -11.89 -2.10 -1.57
CA GLY A 153 -12.64 -3.33 -1.29
C GLY A 153 -11.99 -4.61 -1.82
N SER A 154 -11.17 -4.54 -2.88
CA SER A 154 -10.61 -5.71 -3.55
C SER A 154 -9.30 -6.21 -2.93
N THR A 155 -8.43 -5.30 -2.52
CA THR A 155 -7.07 -5.66 -2.05
C THR A 155 -7.00 -6.47 -0.75
N PRO A 156 -8.00 -6.47 0.15
CA PRO A 156 -8.07 -7.48 1.21
C PRO A 156 -8.09 -8.93 0.70
N TYR A 157 -8.72 -9.21 -0.45
CA TYR A 157 -8.70 -10.55 -1.06
C TYR A 157 -7.33 -10.92 -1.63
N ILE A 158 -6.57 -9.94 -2.13
CA ILE A 158 -5.23 -10.15 -2.69
C ILE A 158 -4.20 -10.28 -1.57
N GLY A 159 -4.12 -9.32 -0.66
CA GLY A 159 -3.10 -9.31 0.41
C GLY A 159 -3.45 -10.25 1.57
N GLY A 160 -4.62 -10.03 2.18
CA GLY A 160 -5.09 -10.78 3.34
C GLY A 160 -5.62 -12.18 3.01
N GLY A 161 -6.04 -12.39 1.77
CA GLY A 161 -6.38 -13.71 1.22
C GLY A 161 -5.17 -14.34 0.52
N PHE A 162 -5.01 -14.07 -0.78
CA PHE A 162 -4.06 -14.77 -1.64
C PHE A 162 -2.63 -14.71 -1.11
N GLY A 163 -2.07 -13.52 -0.87
CA GLY A 163 -0.72 -13.34 -0.38
C GLY A 163 -0.49 -14.01 0.98
N HIS A 164 -1.48 -13.97 1.88
CA HIS A 164 -1.38 -14.67 3.16
C HIS A 164 -1.27 -16.19 2.96
N PHE A 165 -2.25 -16.81 2.32
CA PHE A 165 -2.30 -18.28 2.18
C PHE A 165 -1.23 -18.82 1.23
N TYR A 166 -0.87 -18.06 0.19
CA TYR A 166 0.14 -18.45 -0.79
C TYR A 166 1.57 -18.23 -0.29
N ALA A 167 1.89 -17.09 0.35
CA ALA A 167 3.28 -16.73 0.66
C ALA A 167 3.65 -16.77 2.15
N TYR A 168 2.71 -16.58 3.08
CA TYR A 168 3.06 -16.35 4.50
C TYR A 168 2.53 -17.41 5.48
N ALA A 169 1.45 -18.11 5.13
CA ALA A 169 0.90 -19.16 5.97
C ALA A 169 1.93 -20.29 6.15
N PRO A 170 2.09 -20.83 7.37
CA PRO A 170 3.06 -21.89 7.65
C PRO A 170 2.63 -23.25 7.06
N VAL A 171 1.38 -23.36 6.62
CA VAL A 171 0.79 -24.55 5.98
C VAL A 171 0.11 -24.13 4.69
N LYS A 172 0.30 -24.91 3.62
CA LYS A 172 -0.42 -24.72 2.36
C LYS A 172 -1.79 -25.36 2.46
N ILE A 173 -2.82 -24.54 2.43
CA ILE A 173 -4.23 -24.96 2.50
C ILE A 173 -4.82 -24.79 1.11
N GLU A 174 -4.89 -25.89 0.34
CA GLU A 174 -5.32 -25.91 -1.06
C GLU A 174 -6.64 -25.14 -1.28
N TYR A 175 -7.68 -25.46 -0.50
CA TYR A 175 -8.97 -24.77 -0.57
C TYR A 175 -8.87 -23.24 -0.44
N ALA A 176 -8.03 -22.76 0.49
CA ALA A 176 -7.87 -21.33 0.72
C ALA A 176 -7.04 -20.68 -0.40
N ILE A 177 -5.96 -21.33 -0.82
CA ILE A 177 -5.12 -20.86 -1.93
C ILE A 177 -5.96 -20.75 -3.21
N ASP A 178 -6.71 -21.80 -3.57
CA ASP A 178 -7.54 -21.81 -4.77
C ASP A 178 -8.62 -20.73 -4.74
N ARG A 179 -9.32 -20.60 -3.61
CA ARG A 179 -10.36 -19.57 -3.43
C ARG A 179 -9.80 -18.17 -3.72
N PHE A 180 -8.66 -17.82 -3.12
CA PHE A 180 -8.13 -16.47 -3.25
C PHE A 180 -7.29 -16.26 -4.51
N ALA A 181 -6.70 -17.32 -5.08
CA ALA A 181 -6.08 -17.27 -6.40
C ALA A 181 -7.13 -17.01 -7.48
N MET A 182 -8.27 -17.73 -7.42
CA MET A 182 -9.42 -17.52 -8.32
C MET A 182 -9.93 -16.09 -8.23
N GLU A 183 -10.14 -15.55 -7.03
CA GLU A 183 -10.59 -14.16 -6.86
C GLU A 183 -9.53 -13.15 -7.33
N THR A 184 -8.24 -13.40 -7.07
CA THR A 184 -7.16 -12.53 -7.54
C THR A 184 -7.09 -12.50 -9.07
N LYS A 185 -7.23 -13.66 -9.73
CA LYS A 185 -7.30 -13.75 -11.20
C LYS A 185 -8.55 -13.08 -11.75
N ARG A 186 -9.70 -13.19 -11.09
CA ARG A 186 -10.93 -12.48 -11.47
C ARG A 186 -10.76 -10.96 -11.37
N LEU A 187 -10.13 -10.46 -10.30
CA LEU A 187 -9.84 -9.04 -10.14
C LEU A 187 -8.83 -8.52 -11.18
N LEU A 188 -7.83 -9.32 -11.54
CA LEU A 188 -6.92 -9.04 -12.66
C LEU A 188 -7.69 -8.99 -13.99
N ASP A 189 -8.61 -9.92 -14.24
CA ASP A 189 -9.44 -9.94 -15.46
C ASP A 189 -10.38 -8.72 -15.57
N VAL A 190 -11.00 -8.31 -14.45
CA VAL A 190 -11.81 -7.07 -14.40
C VAL A 190 -10.96 -5.86 -14.80
N LEU A 191 -9.76 -5.75 -14.23
CA LEU A 191 -8.85 -4.65 -14.52
C LEU A 191 -8.36 -4.71 -15.97
N ASP A 192 -8.00 -5.89 -16.48
CA ASP A 192 -7.52 -6.08 -17.84
C ASP A 192 -8.56 -5.71 -18.89
N ARG A 193 -9.81 -6.16 -18.71
CA ARG A 193 -10.93 -5.81 -19.58
C ARG A 193 -11.19 -4.31 -19.59
N ARG A 194 -11.19 -3.66 -18.42
CA ARG A 194 -11.35 -2.20 -18.34
C ARG A 194 -10.23 -1.49 -19.12
N LEU A 195 -9.01 -1.94 -18.92
CA LEU A 195 -7.80 -1.37 -19.50
C LEU A 195 -7.64 -1.67 -21.00
N ALA A 196 -8.43 -2.59 -21.56
CA ALA A 196 -8.55 -2.79 -23.00
C ALA A 196 -9.34 -1.66 -23.69
N GLU A 197 -10.27 -1.04 -22.98
CA GLU A 197 -11.16 0.01 -23.50
C GLU A 197 -10.69 1.42 -23.14
N SER A 198 -9.72 1.55 -22.23
CA SER A 198 -9.26 2.84 -21.73
C SER A 198 -7.76 2.88 -21.44
N GLN A 199 -7.19 4.08 -21.51
CA GLN A 199 -5.77 4.29 -21.22
C GLN A 199 -5.49 4.14 -19.71
N TYR A 200 -6.37 4.69 -18.88
CA TYR A 200 -6.32 4.62 -17.42
C TYR A 200 -7.61 4.04 -16.88
N VAL A 201 -7.63 3.64 -15.60
CA VAL A 201 -8.76 2.89 -15.04
C VAL A 201 -10.06 3.70 -15.04
N ALA A 202 -9.98 5.01 -14.78
CA ALA A 202 -11.14 5.89 -14.68
C ALA A 202 -11.46 6.64 -15.98
N GLY A 203 -10.78 6.34 -17.09
CA GLY A 203 -10.97 7.02 -18.37
C GLY A 203 -9.64 7.44 -19.02
N PRO A 204 -9.61 8.56 -19.78
CA PRO A 204 -8.42 8.97 -20.52
C PRO A 204 -7.35 9.66 -19.66
N ALA A 205 -7.66 10.06 -18.42
CA ALA A 205 -6.75 10.78 -17.55
C ALA A 205 -6.24 9.92 -16.40
N TYR A 206 -4.97 10.13 -16.00
CA TYR A 206 -4.38 9.54 -14.81
C TYR A 206 -5.00 10.13 -13.54
N THR A 207 -5.45 9.27 -12.62
CA THR A 207 -6.15 9.70 -11.40
C THR A 207 -5.64 9.01 -10.15
N ILE A 208 -6.15 9.42 -8.99
CA ILE A 208 -5.93 8.71 -7.72
C ILE A 208 -6.39 7.25 -7.75
N ALA A 209 -7.31 6.87 -8.64
CA ALA A 209 -7.68 5.47 -8.81
C ALA A 209 -6.51 4.64 -9.38
N ASP A 210 -5.80 5.16 -10.37
CA ASP A 210 -4.59 4.51 -10.91
C ASP A 210 -3.47 4.46 -9.87
N ILE A 211 -3.24 5.57 -9.14
CA ILE A 211 -2.27 5.64 -8.03
C ILE A 211 -2.58 4.58 -6.97
N ALA A 212 -3.86 4.35 -6.68
CA ALA A 212 -4.31 3.38 -5.68
C ALA A 212 -4.12 1.93 -6.15
N ILE A 213 -4.44 1.64 -7.42
CA ILE A 213 -4.43 0.28 -7.99
C ILE A 213 -2.99 -0.17 -8.30
N PHE A 214 -2.15 0.72 -8.81
CA PHE A 214 -0.83 0.36 -9.34
C PHE A 214 0.08 -0.38 -8.36
N PRO A 215 0.25 0.05 -7.09
CA PRO A 215 1.15 -0.64 -6.18
C PRO A 215 0.77 -2.09 -5.89
N TRP A 216 -0.51 -2.45 -6.06
CA TRP A 216 -0.99 -3.83 -5.86
C TRP A 216 -0.95 -4.64 -7.15
N TYR A 217 -1.60 -4.16 -8.21
CA TYR A 217 -1.76 -4.92 -9.46
C TYR A 217 -0.51 -4.81 -10.34
N GLY A 218 0.13 -3.64 -10.39
CA GLY A 218 1.47 -3.48 -10.97
C GLY A 218 2.53 -4.23 -10.16
N GLY A 219 2.37 -4.32 -8.84
CA GLY A 219 3.11 -5.21 -7.94
C GLY A 219 3.15 -6.66 -8.42
N LEU A 220 1.96 -7.23 -8.67
CA LEU A 220 1.82 -8.58 -9.23
C LEU A 220 2.36 -8.67 -10.66
N ALA A 221 2.04 -7.71 -11.52
CA ALA A 221 2.34 -7.76 -12.94
C ALA A 221 3.84 -7.59 -13.26
N LYS A 222 4.56 -6.72 -12.53
CA LYS A 222 5.93 -6.30 -12.88
C LYS A 222 6.99 -6.66 -11.83
N PHE A 223 6.60 -6.83 -10.57
CA PHE A 223 7.57 -6.91 -9.46
C PHE A 223 7.52 -8.24 -8.72
N ASN A 224 6.93 -9.26 -9.35
CA ASN A 224 6.77 -10.62 -8.81
C ASN A 224 6.32 -10.62 -7.34
N GLN A 225 5.37 -9.75 -7.00
CA GLN A 225 4.88 -9.63 -5.64
C GLN A 225 4.35 -10.99 -5.16
N TYR A 226 4.76 -11.38 -3.94
CA TYR A 226 4.53 -12.71 -3.35
C TYR A 226 5.20 -13.89 -4.06
N GLY A 227 6.09 -13.67 -5.04
CA GLY A 227 6.65 -14.74 -5.86
C GLY A 227 5.60 -15.41 -6.76
N ALA A 228 4.50 -14.71 -7.06
CA ALA A 228 3.28 -15.30 -7.61
C ALA A 228 3.03 -15.05 -9.10
N ALA A 229 3.96 -14.38 -9.80
CA ALA A 229 3.74 -13.97 -11.19
C ALA A 229 3.41 -15.15 -12.11
N GLU A 230 4.19 -16.23 -12.01
CA GLU A 230 3.96 -17.46 -12.78
C GLU A 230 2.68 -18.17 -12.34
N PHE A 231 2.48 -18.34 -11.03
CA PHE A 231 1.32 -19.04 -10.46
C PHE A 231 -0.03 -18.41 -10.85
N LEU A 232 -0.09 -17.07 -10.90
CA LEU A 232 -1.29 -16.35 -11.32
C LEU A 232 -1.39 -16.18 -12.85
N ALA A 233 -0.39 -16.63 -13.62
CA ALA A 233 -0.23 -16.40 -15.05
C ALA A 233 -0.37 -14.91 -15.41
N VAL A 234 0.34 -14.03 -14.68
CA VAL A 234 0.14 -12.56 -14.82
C VAL A 234 0.51 -12.01 -16.19
N HIS A 235 1.25 -12.77 -16.99
CA HIS A 235 1.64 -12.42 -18.36
C HIS A 235 0.45 -12.48 -19.35
N GLU A 236 -0.64 -13.16 -19.00
CA GLU A 236 -1.85 -13.25 -19.84
C GLU A 236 -2.65 -11.93 -19.86
N TYR A 237 -2.55 -11.11 -18.80
CA TYR A 237 -3.24 -9.83 -18.65
C TYR A 237 -2.50 -8.69 -19.37
N LYS A 238 -2.54 -8.72 -20.70
CA LYS A 238 -1.75 -7.82 -21.58
C LYS A 238 -2.03 -6.34 -21.34
N ASN A 239 -3.27 -5.96 -21.04
CA ASN A 239 -3.66 -4.56 -20.83
C ASN A 239 -3.23 -4.05 -19.46
N VAL A 240 -3.23 -4.93 -18.45
CA VAL A 240 -2.63 -4.66 -17.14
C VAL A 240 -1.12 -4.49 -17.28
N GLN A 241 -0.43 -5.36 -18.04
CA GLN A 241 1.01 -5.24 -18.30
C GLN A 241 1.34 -3.89 -18.94
N ARG A 242 0.65 -3.53 -20.04
CA ARG A 242 0.82 -2.24 -20.72
C ARG A 242 0.60 -1.05 -19.79
N TRP A 243 -0.46 -1.07 -18.99
CA TRP A 243 -0.75 0.02 -18.05
C TRP A 243 0.30 0.12 -16.95
N ALA A 244 0.74 -1.02 -16.40
CA ALA A 244 1.76 -1.04 -15.36
C ALA A 244 3.11 -0.52 -15.88
N ASP A 245 3.49 -0.85 -17.12
CA ASP A 245 4.70 -0.31 -17.76
C ASP A 245 4.60 1.22 -17.93
N MET A 246 3.49 1.70 -18.49
CA MET A 246 3.23 3.14 -18.65
C MET A 246 3.31 3.90 -17.33
N LEU A 247 2.74 3.35 -16.24
CA LEU A 247 2.81 3.99 -14.93
C LEU A 247 4.22 3.92 -14.33
N TYR A 248 4.94 2.83 -14.54
CA TYR A 248 6.30 2.68 -14.03
C TYR A 248 7.31 3.61 -14.71
N GLU A 249 7.04 4.08 -15.93
CA GLU A 249 7.86 5.09 -16.61
C GLU A 249 7.79 6.47 -15.96
N ARG A 250 6.75 6.75 -15.16
CA ARG A 250 6.57 8.04 -14.50
C ARG A 250 7.67 8.25 -13.44
N PRO A 251 8.45 9.35 -13.49
CA PRO A 251 9.52 9.60 -12.50
C PRO A 251 9.01 9.63 -11.05
N ALA A 252 7.84 10.22 -10.82
CA ALA A 252 7.21 10.27 -9.50
C ALA A 252 6.82 8.89 -8.97
N VAL A 253 6.35 7.99 -9.84
CA VAL A 253 6.07 6.60 -9.49
C VAL A 253 7.35 5.88 -9.07
N ARG A 254 8.43 6.05 -9.83
CA ARG A 254 9.74 5.45 -9.49
C ARG A 254 10.23 5.93 -8.13
N ARG A 255 10.24 7.25 -7.89
CA ARG A 255 10.65 7.83 -6.59
C ARG A 255 9.75 7.37 -5.44
N GLY A 256 8.43 7.48 -5.61
CA GLY A 256 7.47 7.12 -4.57
C GLY A 256 7.59 5.65 -4.12
N ARG A 257 7.91 4.73 -5.04
CA ARG A 257 8.16 3.32 -4.73
C ARG A 257 9.39 3.05 -3.87
N MET A 258 10.35 3.98 -3.80
CA MET A 258 11.58 3.80 -3.02
C MET A 258 11.38 4.15 -1.54
N VAL A 259 10.44 5.04 -1.24
CA VAL A 259 10.24 5.61 0.10
C VAL A 259 9.70 4.57 1.08
N ASN A 260 10.29 4.56 2.28
CA ASN A 260 10.09 3.59 3.35
C ASN A 260 10.27 2.12 2.95
N ARG A 261 11.00 1.84 1.87
CA ARG A 261 11.21 0.48 1.37
C ARG A 261 12.43 -0.16 2.02
N LEU A 262 12.26 -1.37 2.57
CA LEU A 262 13.30 -2.09 3.34
C LEU A 262 13.81 -3.36 2.64
N SER A 263 13.44 -3.57 1.38
CA SER A 263 13.77 -4.81 0.66
C SER A 263 13.78 -4.61 -0.84
N GLY A 264 14.58 -5.42 -1.54
CA GLY A 264 14.80 -5.34 -2.98
C GLY A 264 16.22 -4.87 -3.26
N ASP A 265 16.44 -4.24 -4.41
CA ASP A 265 17.69 -3.59 -4.75
C ASP A 265 17.99 -2.44 -3.74
N PRO A 266 19.17 -2.36 -3.11
CA PRO A 266 19.52 -1.26 -2.21
C PRO A 266 19.42 0.13 -2.84
N SER A 267 19.63 0.25 -4.16
CA SER A 267 19.46 1.51 -4.90
C SER A 267 18.01 1.95 -5.02
N GLU A 268 17.05 1.04 -4.86
CA GLU A 268 15.62 1.32 -4.80
C GLU A 268 15.09 1.49 -3.36
N GLN A 269 15.96 1.52 -2.35
CA GLN A 269 15.55 1.60 -0.95
C GLN A 269 15.91 2.96 -0.34
N LEU A 270 14.88 3.75 -0.02
CA LEU A 270 15.02 4.98 0.77
C LEU A 270 14.22 4.79 2.06
N HIS A 271 14.90 4.51 3.18
CA HIS A 271 14.24 4.14 4.44
C HIS A 271 13.35 5.25 5.01
N GLU A 272 13.77 6.50 4.90
CA GLU A 272 12.99 7.68 5.26
C GLU A 272 13.26 8.81 4.26
N ARG A 273 12.29 9.69 4.06
CA ARG A 273 12.40 10.86 3.19
C ARG A 273 12.13 12.11 4.00
N HIS A 274 13.09 13.03 4.02
CA HIS A 274 13.05 14.33 4.70
C HIS A 274 13.45 15.49 3.78
N ASP A 275 13.97 15.19 2.59
CA ASP A 275 14.26 16.17 1.54
C ASP A 275 14.27 15.49 0.17
N ALA A 276 14.09 16.25 -0.92
CA ALA A 276 14.21 15.73 -2.27
C ALA A 276 15.62 15.20 -2.58
N SER A 277 16.66 15.82 -1.99
CA SER A 277 18.06 15.39 -2.14
C SER A 277 18.36 14.02 -1.51
N ASP A 278 17.45 13.46 -0.71
CA ASP A 278 17.64 12.15 -0.08
C ASP A 278 17.69 11.01 -1.12
N PHE A 279 17.01 11.15 -2.27
CA PHE A 279 17.11 10.16 -3.36
C PHE A 279 18.54 10.07 -3.94
N ASP A 280 19.26 11.19 -3.93
CA ASP A 280 20.62 11.30 -4.47
C ASP A 280 21.70 10.97 -3.44
N THR A 281 21.37 10.92 -2.15
CA THR A 281 22.38 10.86 -1.07
C THR A 281 22.12 9.80 0.00
N LYS A 282 20.88 9.30 0.16
CA LYS A 282 20.47 8.45 1.29
C LYS A 282 19.77 7.15 0.90
N THR A 283 19.81 6.75 -0.36
CA THR A 283 19.42 5.38 -0.73
C THR A 283 20.42 4.38 -0.13
N GLN A 284 19.98 3.15 0.13
CA GLN A 284 20.78 2.20 0.92
C GLN A 284 22.08 1.77 0.26
N ASP A 285 22.16 1.76 -1.08
CA ASP A 285 23.42 1.57 -1.82
C ASP A 285 24.45 2.66 -1.51
N LYS A 286 24.01 3.92 -1.35
CA LYS A 286 24.89 5.07 -1.06
C LYS A 286 25.36 5.07 0.38
N LEU A 287 24.49 4.71 1.32
CA LEU A 287 24.86 4.61 2.74
C LEU A 287 25.82 3.43 2.97
N ALA A 288 25.58 2.28 2.35
CA ALA A 288 26.47 1.12 2.47
C ALA A 288 27.85 1.34 1.84
N ALA A 289 27.96 2.23 0.84
CA ALA A 289 29.24 2.60 0.23
C ALA A 289 30.05 3.63 1.04
N ALA A 290 29.44 4.26 2.06
CA ALA A 290 30.07 5.25 2.92
C ALA A 290 30.63 4.67 4.24
N ASP A 291 30.25 3.44 4.57
CA ASP A 291 30.75 2.65 5.72
C ASP A 291 31.99 1.81 5.34
#